data_AF-A0A2S9XC87-F1
#
_entry.id   AF-A0A2S9XC87-F1
#
_cell.length_a   1.000
_cell.length_b   1.000
_cell.length_c   1.000
_cell.angle_alpha   90.00
_cell.angle_beta   90.00
_cell.angle_gamma   90.00
#
_symmetry.space_group_name_H-M   'P 1'
#
loop_
_entity.id
_entity.type
_entity.pdbx_description
1 polymer ?
#
loop_
_entity_poly.entity_id
_entity_poly.type
_entity_poly.pdbx_seq_one_letter_code
_entity_poly.pdbx_strand_id
1 'polypeptide(L)'
;MRTTLIAAALLLAAGCADAPITAADLQADGQLRESNGSQQSVHAASETNPKTQQAAHLRVTGLVAAEADGPLEDATRFSLDSEAIYLHLRADDLVEPRPVTFVWLHGDHQRETMGFLQPSETVSLAANLPLARFLEEGWNGLEPPDPEAINPVEPDPLAQTGGWRVEVYTADQSGRSLVFERDFEILTPEAFEAMTAEDALGASN
;
A
#
# COMPACT_ATOMS: atom_id res chain seq x y z
N MET A 1 36.44 24.53 -64.85
CA MET A 1 37.47 23.84 -64.04
C MET A 1 36.87 23.49 -62.69
N ARG A 2 36.96 22.19 -62.32
CA ARG A 2 36.74 21.55 -61.01
C ARG A 2 35.28 21.36 -60.50
N THR A 3 34.62 20.23 -60.76
CA THR A 3 34.56 18.89 -60.08
C THR A 3 33.89 18.86 -58.69
N THR A 4 32.71 18.20 -58.59
CA THR A 4 32.24 17.15 -57.60
C THR A 4 32.13 17.52 -56.10
N LEU A 5 31.27 16.98 -55.22
CA LEU A 5 30.22 15.92 -55.15
C LEU A 5 29.62 15.94 -53.70
N ILE A 6 28.60 15.10 -53.42
CA ILE A 6 28.15 14.57 -52.09
C ILE A 6 27.14 15.46 -51.32
N ALA A 7 26.04 15.00 -50.71
CA ALA A 7 25.55 13.65 -50.39
C ALA A 7 24.01 13.64 -50.36
N ALA A 8 23.43 12.54 -50.85
CA ALA A 8 22.15 12.03 -50.38
C ALA A 8 22.41 11.21 -49.11
N ALA A 9 21.67 11.47 -48.03
CA ALA A 9 21.57 10.56 -46.89
C ALA A 9 20.12 10.09 -46.79
N LEU A 10 19.86 8.92 -47.37
CA LEU A 10 18.68 8.11 -47.09
C LEU A 10 18.74 7.65 -45.64
N LEU A 11 17.81 8.12 -44.81
CA LEU A 11 17.49 7.50 -43.54
C LEU A 11 16.68 6.23 -43.85
N LEU A 12 17.36 5.08 -43.79
CA LEU A 12 16.74 3.76 -43.81
C LEU A 12 16.00 3.54 -42.49
N ALA A 13 14.68 3.46 -42.56
CA ALA A 13 13.85 2.86 -41.54
C ALA A 13 14.15 1.36 -41.50
N ALA A 14 14.65 0.86 -40.37
CA ALA A 14 14.61 -0.56 -40.03
C ALA A 14 13.62 -0.72 -38.88
N GLY A 15 12.37 -1.02 -39.23
CA GLY A 15 11.36 -1.45 -38.27
C GLY A 15 11.77 -2.82 -37.72
N CYS A 16 11.67 -2.98 -36.40
CA CYS A 16 11.71 -4.28 -35.76
C CYS A 16 10.43 -5.03 -36.14
N ALA A 17 10.50 -5.85 -37.17
CA ALA A 17 9.48 -6.86 -37.42
C ALA A 17 9.74 -8.03 -36.48
N ASP A 18 8.84 -8.24 -35.52
CA ASP A 18 8.67 -9.49 -34.80
C ASP A 18 8.20 -10.53 -35.83
N ALA A 19 9.09 -11.40 -36.29
CA ALA A 19 8.76 -12.42 -37.28
C ALA A 19 8.00 -13.56 -36.58
N PRO A 20 6.81 -13.95 -37.04
CA PRO A 20 6.07 -15.04 -36.42
C PRO A 20 6.83 -16.36 -36.61
N ILE A 21 6.89 -17.18 -35.55
CA ILE A 21 7.39 -18.56 -35.61
C ILE A 21 6.63 -19.30 -36.70
N THR A 22 7.37 -19.83 -37.68
CA THR A 22 6.78 -20.59 -38.78
C THR A 22 6.95 -22.09 -38.55
N ALA A 23 6.18 -22.92 -39.25
CA ALA A 23 6.29 -24.37 -39.15
C ALA A 23 7.69 -24.92 -39.53
N ALA A 24 8.52 -24.13 -40.22
CA ALA A 24 9.90 -24.48 -40.53
C ALA A 24 10.83 -24.43 -39.30
N ASP A 25 10.42 -23.68 -38.27
CA ASP A 25 11.19 -23.46 -37.03
C ASP A 25 10.88 -24.51 -35.96
N LEU A 26 9.93 -25.42 -36.23
CA LEU A 26 9.50 -26.47 -35.33
C LEU A 26 10.07 -27.85 -35.73
N GLN A 27 10.43 -28.63 -34.72
CA GLN A 27 10.76 -30.04 -34.79
C GLN A 27 9.47 -30.88 -34.84
N ALA A 28 9.60 -32.16 -35.23
CA ALA A 28 8.45 -33.05 -35.38
C ALA A 28 7.75 -33.38 -34.04
N ASP A 29 8.44 -33.17 -32.92
CA ASP A 29 7.92 -33.29 -31.55
C ASP A 29 7.35 -31.97 -31.01
N GLY A 30 7.32 -30.90 -31.82
CA GLY A 30 6.83 -29.58 -31.45
C GLY A 30 7.84 -28.67 -30.74
N GLN A 31 9.10 -29.09 -30.57
CA GLN A 31 10.16 -28.25 -30.02
C GLN A 31 10.69 -27.27 -31.08
N LEU A 32 11.23 -26.11 -30.68
CA LEU A 32 11.89 -25.20 -31.63
C LEU A 32 13.26 -25.76 -32.05
N ARG A 33 13.62 -25.56 -33.32
CA ARG A 33 14.96 -25.90 -33.83
C ARG A 33 15.97 -24.85 -33.37
N GLU A 34 17.04 -25.26 -32.71
CA GLU A 34 18.14 -24.35 -32.38
C GLU A 34 18.82 -23.86 -33.67
N SER A 35 18.61 -22.60 -34.02
CA SER A 35 19.26 -21.96 -35.16
C SER A 35 20.67 -21.56 -34.76
N ASN A 36 21.65 -22.22 -35.38
CA ASN A 36 23.08 -22.16 -35.06
C ASN A 36 23.76 -20.85 -35.54
N GLY A 37 23.14 -19.70 -35.25
CA GLY A 37 23.50 -18.43 -35.88
C GLY A 37 22.88 -17.20 -35.23
N SER A 38 22.89 -17.12 -33.90
CA SER A 38 22.89 -15.83 -33.20
C SER A 38 23.41 -16.06 -31.79
N GLN A 39 24.33 -15.20 -31.36
CA GLN A 39 24.97 -15.26 -30.05
C GLN A 39 23.88 -15.16 -28.98
N GLN A 40 23.47 -16.31 -28.43
CA GLN A 40 22.80 -16.31 -27.13
C GLN A 40 23.78 -15.68 -26.15
N SER A 41 23.43 -14.48 -25.70
CA SER A 41 24.05 -13.84 -24.55
C SER A 41 24.00 -14.85 -23.42
N VAL A 42 25.14 -15.47 -23.13
CA VAL A 42 25.34 -16.27 -21.93
C VAL A 42 25.34 -15.26 -20.79
N HIS A 43 24.14 -14.83 -20.37
CA HIS A 43 23.99 -14.21 -19.08
C HIS A 43 24.35 -15.28 -18.08
N ALA A 44 25.59 -15.18 -17.59
CA ALA A 44 26.02 -15.79 -16.36
C ALA A 44 24.99 -15.40 -15.29
N ALA A 45 24.03 -16.28 -15.06
CA ALA A 45 23.42 -16.40 -13.76
C ALA A 45 24.57 -16.83 -12.85
N SER A 46 25.28 -15.84 -12.28
CA SER A 46 25.93 -16.08 -11.01
C SER A 46 24.86 -16.70 -10.13
N GLU A 47 25.07 -17.95 -9.72
CA GLU A 47 24.33 -18.59 -8.66
C GLU A 47 24.53 -17.75 -7.39
N THR A 48 23.81 -16.63 -7.29
CA THR A 48 23.35 -16.15 -6.00
C THR A 48 22.49 -17.28 -5.48
N ASN A 49 23.11 -18.14 -4.67
CA ASN A 49 22.42 -19.03 -3.75
C ASN A 49 21.15 -18.29 -3.32
N PRO A 50 19.93 -18.77 -3.64
CA PRO A 50 18.75 -18.19 -3.06
C PRO A 50 18.95 -18.37 -1.56
N LYS A 51 19.30 -17.30 -0.87
CA LYS A 51 19.28 -17.29 0.59
C LYS A 51 17.84 -17.67 0.89
N THR A 52 17.64 -18.90 1.37
CA THR A 52 16.39 -19.32 1.98
C THR A 52 16.10 -18.25 3.00
N GLN A 53 15.22 -17.30 2.64
CA GLN A 53 14.74 -16.28 3.55
C GLN A 53 13.94 -17.07 4.57
N GLN A 54 14.63 -17.45 5.64
CA GLN A 54 14.01 -17.99 6.82
C GLN A 54 12.93 -16.97 7.18
N ALA A 55 11.67 -17.42 7.24
CA ALA A 55 10.54 -16.60 7.61
C ALA A 55 10.73 -16.17 9.06
N ALA A 56 11.55 -15.13 9.25
CA ALA A 56 11.68 -14.47 10.53
C ALA A 56 10.31 -13.87 10.82
N HIS A 57 9.66 -14.37 11.88
CA HIS A 57 8.44 -13.80 12.40
C HIS A 57 8.69 -12.30 12.65
N LEU A 58 8.13 -11.47 11.79
CA LEU A 58 8.28 -10.02 11.89
C LEU A 58 7.58 -9.56 13.17
N ARG A 59 8.34 -8.97 14.09
CA ARG A 59 7.77 -8.36 15.30
C ARG A 59 7.50 -6.90 15.00
N VAL A 60 6.24 -6.52 15.05
CA VAL A 60 5.82 -5.13 14.82
C VAL A 60 5.30 -4.56 16.13
N THR A 61 5.86 -3.42 16.53
CA THR A 61 5.33 -2.58 17.61
C THR A 61 4.66 -1.37 16.97
N GLY A 62 3.52 -0.94 17.49
CA GLY A 62 2.79 0.19 16.92
C GLY A 62 1.92 0.91 17.93
N LEU A 63 1.59 2.14 17.58
CA LEU A 63 0.65 2.99 18.31
C LEU A 63 -0.21 3.77 17.32
N VAL A 64 -1.33 4.28 17.81
CA VAL A 64 -2.21 5.15 17.05
C VAL A 64 -2.23 6.52 17.74
N ALA A 65 -2.04 7.58 16.96
CA ALA A 65 -1.90 8.94 17.46
C ALA A 65 -2.79 9.92 16.67
N ALA A 66 -3.14 11.02 17.33
CA ALA A 66 -3.86 12.13 16.69
C ALA A 66 -2.90 13.03 15.87
N GLU A 67 -1.60 12.91 16.10
CA GLU A 67 -0.56 13.73 15.49
C GLU A 67 0.30 12.90 14.54
N ALA A 68 0.71 13.50 13.42
CA ALA A 68 1.58 12.85 12.44
C ALA A 68 3.03 12.72 12.93
N ASP A 69 3.51 13.73 13.66
CA ASP A 69 4.88 13.90 14.13
C ASP A 69 4.88 14.58 15.50
N GLY A 70 5.96 14.41 16.28
CA GLY A 70 6.14 15.09 17.57
C GLY A 70 6.13 14.13 18.76
N PRO A 71 5.75 14.60 19.97
CA PRO A 71 5.64 13.75 21.15
C PRO A 71 4.42 12.83 21.01
N LEU A 72 4.62 11.69 20.36
CA LEU A 72 3.54 10.74 20.08
C LEU A 72 2.92 10.19 21.36
N GLU A 73 1.61 10.37 21.49
CA GLU A 73 0.79 9.76 22.53
C GLU A 73 -0.03 8.60 21.95
N ASP A 74 0.09 7.42 22.56
CA ASP A 74 -0.73 6.26 22.19
C ASP A 74 -2.14 6.46 22.74
N ALA A 75 -3.07 6.78 21.84
CA ALA A 75 -4.46 7.01 22.18
C ALA A 75 -5.35 5.86 21.70
N THR A 76 -6.39 5.57 22.48
CA THR A 76 -7.44 4.61 22.11
C THR A 76 -8.73 5.29 21.72
N ARG A 77 -8.79 6.63 21.83
CA ARG A 77 -9.97 7.44 21.55
C ARG A 77 -9.57 8.70 20.81
N PHE A 78 -10.35 9.08 19.81
CA PHE A 78 -10.10 10.22 18.94
C PHE A 78 -11.38 11.05 18.77
N SER A 79 -11.23 12.35 18.60
CA SER A 79 -12.33 13.23 18.20
C SER A 79 -12.57 13.12 16.69
N LEU A 80 -13.83 13.19 16.27
CA LEU A 80 -14.22 13.29 14.87
C LEU A 80 -13.72 14.58 14.19
N ASP A 81 -13.43 15.63 14.97
CA ASP A 81 -12.87 16.89 14.48
C ASP A 81 -11.38 16.78 14.09
N SER A 82 -10.73 15.66 14.40
CA SER A 82 -9.37 15.40 13.95
C SER A 82 -9.30 15.30 12.43
N GLU A 83 -8.24 15.83 11.83
CA GLU A 83 -8.05 15.74 10.38
C GLU A 83 -7.85 14.28 9.92
N ALA A 84 -7.03 13.55 10.67
CA ALA A 84 -6.70 12.16 10.42
C ALA A 84 -6.28 11.46 11.70
N ILE A 85 -6.30 10.14 11.64
CA ILE A 85 -5.73 9.26 12.66
C ILE A 85 -4.46 8.64 12.08
N TYR A 86 -3.36 8.69 12.82
CA TYR A 86 -2.05 8.28 12.34
C TYR A 86 -1.63 6.97 13.00
N LEU A 87 -1.15 6.04 12.19
CA LEU A 87 -0.56 4.78 12.63
C LEU A 87 0.96 4.88 12.55
N HIS A 88 1.62 4.72 13.68
CA HIS A 88 3.08 4.68 13.78
C HIS A 88 3.53 3.28 14.10
N LEU A 89 4.47 2.75 13.30
CA LEU A 89 4.97 1.39 13.45
C LEU A 89 6.49 1.38 13.55
N ARG A 90 6.99 0.38 14.26
CA ARG A 90 8.38 -0.08 14.25
C ARG A 90 8.39 -1.57 13.98
N ALA A 91 9.18 -1.99 13.01
CA ALA A 91 9.39 -3.40 12.72
C ALA A 91 10.77 -3.83 13.22
N ASP A 92 10.80 -4.66 14.25
CA ASP A 92 12.04 -5.18 14.82
C ASP A 92 12.66 -6.21 13.87
N ASP A 93 14.00 -6.25 13.82
CA ASP A 93 14.79 -7.16 12.98
C ASP A 93 14.50 -7.06 11.46
N LEU A 94 13.89 -5.95 11.03
CA LEU A 94 13.63 -5.68 9.62
C LEU A 94 14.90 -5.16 8.94
N VAL A 95 15.48 -5.94 8.02
CA VAL A 95 16.71 -5.55 7.30
C VAL A 95 16.42 -4.77 6.02
N GLU A 96 15.34 -5.11 5.32
CA GLU A 96 14.93 -4.49 4.06
C GLU A 96 13.47 -4.05 4.16
N PRO A 97 13.05 -2.98 3.46
CA PRO A 97 11.66 -2.56 3.44
C PRO A 97 10.73 -3.70 3.00
N ARG A 98 9.62 -3.89 3.71
CA ARG A 98 8.63 -4.94 3.42
C ARG A 98 7.30 -4.34 2.99
N PRO A 99 6.72 -4.77 1.86
CA PRO A 99 5.39 -4.33 1.46
C PRO A 99 4.35 -4.84 2.46
N VAL A 100 3.41 -3.97 2.81
CA VAL A 100 2.30 -4.28 3.71
C VAL A 100 0.98 -3.71 3.18
N THR A 101 -0.12 -4.30 3.62
CA THR A 101 -1.46 -3.77 3.44
C THR A 101 -2.02 -3.35 4.80
N PHE A 102 -2.33 -2.07 4.92
CA PHE A 102 -3.07 -1.48 6.03
C PHE A 102 -4.55 -1.64 5.76
N VAL A 103 -5.28 -2.09 6.77
CA VAL A 103 -6.72 -2.28 6.71
C VAL A 103 -7.36 -1.53 7.86
N TRP A 104 -8.24 -0.60 7.52
CA TRP A 104 -9.05 0.13 8.48
C TRP A 104 -10.46 -0.44 8.44
N LEU A 105 -10.92 -0.99 9.56
CA LEU A 105 -12.23 -1.62 9.71
C LEU A 105 -13.13 -0.77 10.61
N HIS A 106 -14.38 -0.62 10.20
CA HIS A 106 -15.46 0.00 10.97
C HIS A 106 -16.78 -0.68 10.62
N GLY A 107 -17.41 -1.33 11.60
CA GLY A 107 -18.57 -2.19 11.36
C GLY A 107 -18.28 -3.25 10.28
N ASP A 108 -19.12 -3.28 9.23
CA ASP A 108 -19.00 -4.22 8.11
C ASP A 108 -18.08 -3.71 6.98
N HIS A 109 -17.39 -2.59 7.18
CA HIS A 109 -16.66 -1.94 6.11
C HIS A 109 -15.18 -1.89 6.36
N GLN A 110 -14.47 -1.82 5.24
CA GLN A 110 -13.04 -2.01 5.18
C GLN A 110 -12.43 -1.06 4.16
N ARG A 111 -11.40 -0.33 4.57
CA ARG A 111 -10.54 0.45 3.67
C ARG A 111 -9.15 -0.14 3.66
N GLU A 112 -8.69 -0.56 2.50
CA GLU A 112 -7.34 -1.06 2.33
C GLU A 112 -6.43 0.00 1.73
N THR A 113 -5.18 0.08 2.20
CA THR A 113 -4.14 0.92 1.63
C THR A 113 -2.83 0.16 1.63
N MET A 114 -2.14 0.15 0.50
CA MET A 114 -0.82 -0.46 0.39
C MET A 114 0.26 0.50 0.88
N GLY A 115 1.31 -0.03 1.49
CA GLY A 115 2.51 0.73 1.82
C GLY A 115 3.68 -0.18 2.15
N PHE A 116 4.66 0.37 2.89
CA PHE A 116 5.89 -0.33 3.22
C PHE A 116 6.24 -0.13 4.69
N LEU A 117 6.60 -1.21 5.37
CA LEU A 117 7.33 -1.13 6.63
C LEU A 117 8.79 -0.86 6.32
N GLN A 118 9.33 0.21 6.92
CA GLN A 118 10.73 0.58 6.79
C GLN A 118 11.54 0.00 7.96
N PRO A 119 12.79 -0.44 7.75
CA PRO A 119 13.75 -0.67 8.83
C PRO A 119 13.88 0.58 9.71
N SER A 120 13.60 0.48 11.00
CA SER A 120 13.71 1.62 11.92
C SER A 120 13.98 1.17 13.34
N GLU A 121 14.76 1.96 14.08
CA GLU A 121 15.00 1.77 15.52
C GLU A 121 13.88 2.39 16.39
N THR A 122 13.11 3.31 15.82
CA THR A 122 12.01 4.03 16.49
C THR A 122 10.68 3.79 15.78
N VAL A 123 9.58 4.05 16.47
CA VAL A 123 8.26 4.15 15.83
C VAL A 123 8.27 5.31 14.83
N SER A 124 7.70 5.08 13.66
CA SER A 124 7.65 6.05 12.55
C SER A 124 6.30 5.98 11.86
N LEU A 125 5.88 7.09 11.26
CA LEU A 125 4.61 7.17 10.56
C LEU A 125 4.56 6.12 9.44
N ALA A 126 3.56 5.23 9.49
CA ALA A 126 3.39 4.13 8.55
C ALA A 126 2.18 4.32 7.64
N ALA A 127 1.06 4.76 8.21
CA ALA A 127 -0.18 5.02 7.48
C ALA A 127 -1.02 6.07 8.21
N ASN A 128 -2.04 6.60 7.54
CA ASN A 128 -3.06 7.42 8.18
C ASN A 128 -4.45 7.07 7.63
N LEU A 129 -5.46 7.38 8.44
CA LEU A 129 -6.86 7.33 8.12
C LEU A 129 -7.39 8.78 8.08
N PRO A 130 -7.57 9.38 6.89
CA PRO A 130 -8.18 10.70 6.77
C PRO A 130 -9.66 10.63 7.12
N LEU A 131 -10.12 11.43 8.08
CA LEU A 131 -11.51 11.41 8.53
C LEU A 131 -12.43 12.25 7.61
N ALA A 132 -11.93 13.36 7.07
CA ALA A 132 -12.72 14.19 6.14
C ALA A 132 -13.04 13.46 4.82
N ARG A 133 -12.03 12.79 4.25
CA ARG A 133 -12.12 12.13 2.93
C ARG A 133 -13.02 10.89 2.95
N PHE A 134 -13.21 10.29 4.12
CA PHE A 134 -14.04 9.10 4.28
C PHE A 134 -15.53 9.39 4.05
N LEU A 135 -15.99 10.61 4.33
CA LEU A 135 -17.36 11.07 4.05
C LEU A 135 -17.59 11.38 2.56
N GLU A 136 -16.57 11.93 1.89
CA GLU A 136 -16.69 12.40 0.51
C GLU A 136 -16.62 11.27 -0.52
N GLU A 137 -15.79 10.26 -0.29
CA GLU A 137 -15.62 9.15 -1.26
C GLU A 137 -16.79 8.18 -1.26
N GLY A 138 -17.75 8.32 -0.33
CA GLY A 138 -18.90 7.45 -0.19
C GLY A 138 -18.46 6.05 0.25
N TRP A 139 -19.01 5.59 1.36
CA TRP A 139 -18.72 4.27 1.93
C TRP A 139 -19.32 3.09 1.13
N ASN A 140 -19.50 3.27 -0.18
CA ASN A 140 -20.09 2.32 -1.11
C ASN A 140 -19.06 2.00 -2.20
N GLY A 141 -18.18 1.05 -1.91
CA GLY A 141 -17.10 0.63 -2.80
C GLY A 141 -17.51 0.02 -4.15
N LEU A 142 -18.76 0.14 -4.62
CA LEU A 142 -19.18 -0.46 -5.90
C LEU A 142 -20.25 0.31 -6.71
N GLU A 143 -20.89 1.34 -6.17
CA GLU A 143 -21.96 2.04 -6.91
C GLU A 143 -21.61 3.52 -7.05
N PRO A 144 -21.32 4.00 -8.28
CA PRO A 144 -21.20 5.43 -8.53
C PRO A 144 -22.48 6.12 -8.00
N PRO A 145 -22.38 7.33 -7.43
CA PRO A 145 -23.57 8.08 -7.06
C PRO A 145 -24.47 8.18 -8.30
N ASP A 146 -25.69 7.62 -8.21
CA ASP A 146 -26.66 7.67 -9.29
C ASP A 146 -26.92 9.16 -9.61
N PRO A 147 -26.51 9.66 -10.79
CA PRO A 147 -26.69 11.07 -11.14
C PRO A 147 -28.17 11.44 -11.27
N GLU A 148 -29.08 10.47 -11.33
CA GLU A 148 -30.53 10.66 -11.37
C GLU A 148 -31.20 10.48 -10.00
N ALA A 149 -30.43 10.24 -8.92
CA ALA A 149 -30.96 10.16 -7.57
C ALA A 149 -31.68 11.48 -7.20
N ILE A 150 -32.99 11.39 -7.03
CA ILE A 150 -33.87 12.53 -6.77
C ILE A 150 -33.55 13.19 -5.42
N ASN A 151 -32.84 12.48 -4.53
CA ASN A 151 -32.25 13.03 -3.31
C ASN A 151 -30.81 12.51 -3.18
N PRO A 152 -29.76 13.35 -3.31
CA PRO A 152 -28.43 12.96 -2.90
C PRO A 152 -28.49 12.58 -1.42
N VAL A 153 -28.06 11.36 -1.09
CA VAL A 153 -27.91 10.94 0.30
C VAL A 153 -26.77 11.77 0.86
N GLU A 154 -27.11 12.75 1.72
CA GLU A 154 -26.11 13.50 2.47
C GLU A 154 -25.37 12.50 3.37
N PRO A 155 -24.02 12.44 3.31
CA PRO A 155 -23.27 11.50 4.12
C PRO A 155 -23.52 11.82 5.60
N ASP A 156 -23.95 10.82 6.37
CA ASP A 156 -24.14 10.97 7.82
C ASP A 156 -22.75 11.21 8.46
N PRO A 157 -22.47 12.40 9.00
CA PRO A 157 -21.17 12.70 9.59
C PRO A 157 -20.86 11.80 10.79
N LEU A 158 -21.90 11.28 11.47
CA LEU A 158 -21.76 10.38 12.60
C LEU A 158 -21.47 8.94 12.18
N ALA A 159 -21.58 8.60 10.90
CA ALA A 159 -21.27 7.27 10.39
C ALA A 159 -19.82 6.85 10.66
N GLN A 160 -18.92 7.79 10.96
CA GLN A 160 -17.53 7.49 11.32
C GLN A 160 -17.30 7.27 12.82
N THR A 161 -18.31 7.55 13.66
CA THR A 161 -18.17 7.38 15.11
C THR A 161 -18.30 5.91 15.53
N GLY A 162 -17.79 5.59 16.72
CA GLY A 162 -17.81 4.25 17.30
C GLY A 162 -16.47 3.52 17.16
N GLY A 163 -16.53 2.19 17.28
CA GLY A 163 -15.36 1.33 17.34
C GLY A 163 -14.72 1.09 15.97
N TRP A 164 -13.41 1.27 15.92
CA TRP A 164 -12.55 1.04 14.77
C TRP A 164 -11.48 0.03 15.09
N ARG A 165 -10.97 -0.60 14.03
CA ARG A 165 -9.80 -1.45 14.09
C ARG A 165 -8.86 -1.14 12.94
N VAL A 166 -7.57 -1.16 13.22
CA VAL A 166 -6.54 -1.20 12.19
C VAL A 166 -5.81 -2.53 12.24
N GLU A 167 -5.66 -3.15 11.07
CA GLU A 167 -4.91 -4.38 10.88
C GLU A 167 -3.80 -4.15 9.84
N VAL A 168 -2.63 -4.70 10.11
CA VAL A 168 -1.46 -4.60 9.22
C VAL A 168 -1.06 -5.99 8.81
N TYR A 169 -1.00 -6.19 7.50
CA TYR A 169 -0.67 -7.47 6.93
C TYR A 169 0.58 -7.39 6.07
N THR A 170 1.48 -8.35 6.22
CA THR A 170 2.57 -8.57 5.27
C THR A 170 2.14 -9.55 4.20
N ALA A 171 2.61 -9.34 2.97
CA ALA A 171 2.57 -10.38 1.93
C ALA A 171 3.86 -11.19 2.00
N ASP A 172 3.78 -12.47 2.35
CA ASP A 172 4.88 -13.41 2.25
C ASP A 172 4.55 -14.56 1.28
N GLN A 173 5.48 -15.51 1.12
CA GLN A 173 5.31 -16.63 0.19
C GLN A 173 4.15 -17.58 0.56
N SER A 174 3.67 -17.52 1.81
CA SER A 174 2.56 -18.33 2.31
C SER A 174 1.21 -17.62 2.23
N GLY A 175 1.20 -16.32 1.91
CA GLY A 175 0.01 -15.51 1.76
C GLY A 175 0.06 -14.25 2.61
N ARG A 176 -1.12 -13.79 3.02
CA ARG A 176 -1.30 -12.60 3.83
C ARG A 176 -1.19 -12.97 5.31
N SER A 177 -0.23 -12.40 6.03
CA SER A 177 0.01 -12.67 7.46
C SER A 177 -0.22 -11.42 8.29
N LEU A 178 -1.06 -11.51 9.33
CA LEU A 178 -1.35 -10.41 10.25
C LEU A 178 -0.15 -10.19 11.18
N VAL A 179 0.40 -8.97 11.17
CA VAL A 179 1.59 -8.61 11.95
C VAL A 179 1.32 -7.57 13.04
N PHE A 180 0.22 -6.82 12.93
CA PHE A 180 -0.21 -5.85 13.92
C PHE A 180 -1.73 -5.66 13.84
N GLU A 181 -2.38 -5.50 15.00
CA GLU A 181 -3.80 -5.20 15.13
C GLU A 181 -4.00 -4.25 16.30
N ARG A 182 -4.89 -3.27 16.14
CA ARG A 182 -5.26 -2.33 17.20
C ARG A 182 -6.70 -1.85 17.06
N ASP A 183 -7.46 -1.95 18.15
CA ASP A 183 -8.77 -1.32 18.30
C ASP A 183 -8.63 0.11 18.85
N PHE A 184 -9.51 1.01 18.40
CA PHE A 184 -9.67 2.37 18.91
C PHE A 184 -11.09 2.86 18.69
N GLU A 185 -11.44 4.05 19.18
CA GLU A 185 -12.78 4.62 19.08
C GLU A 185 -12.73 6.05 18.55
N ILE A 186 -13.66 6.40 17.67
CA ILE A 186 -13.89 7.77 17.23
C ILE A 186 -15.18 8.28 17.88
N LEU A 187 -15.09 9.41 18.58
CA LEU A 187 -16.19 10.02 19.32
C LEU A 187 -16.62 11.32 18.66
N THR A 188 -17.86 11.75 18.92
CA THR A 188 -18.22 13.14 18.62
C THR A 188 -17.38 14.09 19.48
N PRO A 189 -17.16 15.33 19.04
CA PRO A 189 -16.38 16.31 19.80
C PRO A 189 -16.90 16.48 21.23
N GLU A 190 -18.23 16.55 21.40
CA GLU A 190 -18.86 16.72 22.71
C GLU A 190 -18.64 15.50 23.62
N ALA A 191 -18.71 14.28 23.05
CA ALA A 191 -18.47 13.06 23.80
C ALA A 191 -16.98 12.92 24.19
N PHE A 192 -16.08 13.32 23.31
CA PHE A 192 -14.64 13.33 23.58
C PHE A 192 -14.26 14.33 24.68
N GLU A 193 -14.82 15.54 24.64
CA GLU A 193 -14.63 16.56 25.69
C GLU A 193 -15.18 16.10 27.04
N ALA A 194 -16.38 15.51 27.06
CA ALA A 194 -16.99 14.99 28.28
C ALA A 194 -16.10 13.92 28.94
N MET A 195 -15.62 12.95 28.15
CA MET A 195 -14.69 11.90 28.59
C MET A 195 -13.38 12.48 29.17
N THR A 196 -12.77 13.43 28.45
CA THR A 196 -11.50 14.04 28.88
C THR A 196 -11.67 14.83 30.19
N ALA A 197 -12.80 15.50 30.36
CA ALA A 197 -13.12 16.22 31.59
C ALA A 197 -13.30 15.27 32.79
N GLU A 198 -13.93 14.11 32.59
CA GLU A 198 -14.07 13.08 33.62
C GLU A 198 -12.73 12.50 34.07
N ASP A 199 -11.84 12.19 33.12
CA ASP A 199 -10.49 11.67 33.42
C ASP A 199 -9.66 12.69 34.22
N ALA A 200 -9.75 13.98 33.88
CA ALA A 200 -9.07 15.05 34.60
C ALA A 200 -9.57 15.21 36.04
N LEU A 201 -10.89 15.05 36.28
CA LEU A 201 -11.46 15.08 37.62
C LEU A 201 -11.05 13.84 38.44
N GLY A 202 -10.99 12.67 37.80
CA GLY A 202 -10.56 11.42 38.42
C GLY A 202 -9.09 11.44 38.88
N ALA A 203 -8.20 12.07 38.11
CA ALA A 203 -6.77 12.17 38.43
C ALA A 203 -6.43 13.16 39.56
N SER A 204 -7.41 13.95 40.01
CA SER A 204 -7.22 15.00 41.03
C SER A 204 -7.66 14.60 42.45
N ASN A 205 -8.12 13.36 42.63
CA ASN A 205 -8.46 12.74 43.92
C ASN A 205 -7.40 11.71 44.36
#